data_AF-A0A858WZ44-F1
#
_entry.id   AF-A0A858WZ44-F1
#
_cell.length_a   1.000
_cell.length_b   1.000
_cell.length_c   1.000
_cell.angle_alpha   90.00
_cell.angle_beta   90.00
_cell.angle_gamma   90.00
#
_symmetry.space_group_name_H-M   'P 1'
#
loop_
_entity.id
_entity.type
_entity.pdbx_description
1 polymer ?
#
loop_
_entity_poly.entity_id
_entity_poly.type
_entity_poly.pdbx_seq_one_letter_code
_entity_poly.pdbx_strand_id
1 'polypeptide(L)'
;MAFRYDEIGDRLKAFRLGSGLSADEIARRIGISRTALYRLEKGELVKLETLEKLSELLGVSVPTLLGVGIEYISSAVSYFERLRQIEEKAEHIVVLAGPISFLLATDQFQDSLEQVLLESIGDDVPDRDRALADVKQIMEILRERKRTYLERLPNIVNLISAMDIERFLRNGFTGRPFLPEEVHEKRRALARAEVEHFANVIEEESIGIQIGLVTATLPHTGFQIFRQANQKTLTISPFRLGEQPNIRVGVAMITSAPEALALHERTVKEMWRSALKGPAAARYLRDLLAQNGGAKK
;
A
#
# COMPACT_ATOMS: atom_id res chain seq x y z
N MET A 1 -10.16 23.03 -15.77
CA MET A 1 -10.18 21.70 -15.12
C MET A 1 -11.51 21.05 -15.45
N ALA A 2 -11.53 19.95 -16.20
CA ALA A 2 -12.74 19.15 -16.33
C ALA A 2 -12.84 18.27 -15.08
N PHE A 3 -13.93 18.37 -14.32
CA PHE A 3 -14.17 17.48 -13.19
C PHE A 3 -14.37 16.06 -13.72
N ARG A 4 -13.55 15.13 -13.22
CA ARG A 4 -13.65 13.71 -13.53
C ARG A 4 -14.60 13.06 -12.53
N TYR A 5 -15.86 12.97 -12.92
CA TYR A 5 -16.91 12.43 -12.04
C TYR A 5 -16.64 10.99 -11.61
N ASP A 6 -15.94 10.19 -12.43
CA ASP A 6 -15.47 8.85 -12.07
C ASP A 6 -14.55 8.88 -10.85
N GLU A 7 -13.61 9.84 -10.78
CA GLU A 7 -12.69 9.94 -9.65
C GLU A 7 -13.36 10.43 -8.35
N ILE A 8 -14.45 11.20 -8.47
CA ILE A 8 -15.29 11.55 -7.31
C ILE A 8 -15.97 10.29 -6.79
N GLY A 9 -16.52 9.47 -7.69
CA GLY A 9 -17.12 8.18 -7.35
C GLY A 9 -16.14 7.21 -6.69
N ASP A 10 -14.93 7.11 -7.23
CA ASP A 10 -13.81 6.32 -6.69
C ASP A 10 -13.52 6.70 -5.22
N ARG A 11 -13.38 8.01 -4.95
CA ARG A 11 -13.16 8.53 -3.59
C ARG A 11 -14.34 8.25 -2.66
N LEU A 12 -15.57 8.50 -3.11
CA LEU A 12 -16.77 8.21 -2.34
C LEU A 12 -16.83 6.74 -1.93
N LYS A 13 -16.57 5.83 -2.87
CA LYS A 13 -16.50 4.38 -2.59
C LYS A 13 -15.43 4.09 -1.54
N ALA A 14 -14.22 4.63 -1.69
CA ALA A 14 -13.13 4.37 -0.76
C ALA A 14 -13.44 4.86 0.66
N PHE A 15 -13.95 6.08 0.81
CA PHE A 15 -14.33 6.64 2.12
C PHE A 15 -15.53 5.91 2.73
N ARG A 16 -16.51 5.49 1.93
CA ARG A 16 -17.57 4.61 2.42
C ARG A 16 -17.00 3.32 2.99
N LEU A 17 -16.14 2.62 2.25
CA LEU A 17 -15.58 1.34 2.71
C LEU A 17 -14.85 1.50 4.04
N GLY A 18 -14.05 2.56 4.22
CA GLY A 18 -13.35 2.80 5.49
C GLY A 18 -14.21 3.36 6.62
N SER A 19 -15.40 3.90 6.33
CA SER A 19 -16.32 4.40 7.36
C SER A 19 -16.85 3.29 8.28
N GLY A 20 -16.85 2.04 7.81
CA GLY A 20 -17.45 0.90 8.50
C GLY A 20 -18.99 0.85 8.40
N LEU A 21 -19.62 1.83 7.72
CA LEU A 21 -21.05 1.85 7.48
C LEU A 21 -21.41 1.04 6.24
N SER A 22 -22.52 0.31 6.31
CA SER A 22 -23.08 -0.36 5.15
C SER A 22 -23.64 0.66 4.14
N ALA A 23 -23.73 0.23 2.87
CA ALA A 23 -24.35 1.05 1.82
C ALA A 23 -25.81 1.44 2.16
N ASP A 24 -26.55 0.55 2.82
CA ASP A 24 -27.95 0.78 3.20
C ASP A 24 -28.06 1.81 4.34
N GLU A 25 -27.13 1.81 5.30
CA GLU A 25 -27.09 2.81 6.36
C GLU A 25 -26.74 4.20 5.83
N ILE A 26 -25.74 4.30 4.95
CA ILE A 26 -25.37 5.57 4.32
C ILE A 26 -26.53 6.11 3.50
N ALA A 27 -27.11 5.28 2.63
CA ALA A 27 -28.24 5.68 1.78
C ALA A 27 -29.41 6.22 2.62
N ARG A 28 -29.75 5.53 3.72
CA ARG A 28 -30.80 5.94 4.66
C ARG A 28 -30.49 7.27 5.34
N ARG A 29 -29.26 7.48 5.83
CA ARG A 29 -28.85 8.73 6.51
C ARG A 29 -28.85 9.93 5.58
N ILE A 30 -28.51 9.73 4.30
CA ILE A 30 -28.47 10.79 3.29
C ILE A 30 -29.85 11.04 2.65
N GLY A 31 -30.79 10.10 2.81
CA GLY A 31 -32.14 10.19 2.22
C GLY A 31 -32.18 9.82 0.74
N ILE A 32 -31.34 8.88 0.29
CA ILE A 32 -31.29 8.38 -1.09
C ILE A 32 -31.49 6.86 -1.13
N SER A 33 -31.74 6.30 -2.32
CA SER A 33 -31.78 4.85 -2.49
C SER A 33 -30.37 4.25 -2.55
N ARG A 34 -30.23 2.98 -2.20
CA ARG A 34 -28.97 2.22 -2.38
C ARG A 34 -28.48 2.27 -3.83
N THR A 35 -29.40 2.17 -4.80
CA THR A 35 -29.08 2.30 -6.22
C THR A 35 -28.53 3.68 -6.57
N ALA A 36 -29.09 4.76 -5.99
CA ALA A 36 -28.57 6.11 -6.19
C ALA A 36 -27.15 6.25 -5.62
N LEU A 37 -26.87 5.65 -4.45
CA LEU A 37 -25.52 5.62 -3.88
C LEU A 37 -24.51 4.93 -4.82
N TYR A 38 -24.86 3.77 -5.39
CA TYR A 38 -23.95 3.12 -6.34
C TYR A 38 -23.74 3.89 -7.64
N ARG A 39 -24.74 4.64 -8.11
CA ARG A 39 -24.58 5.53 -9.28
C ARG A 39 -23.66 6.71 -8.97
N LEU A 40 -23.68 7.23 -7.74
CA LEU A 40 -22.71 8.22 -7.27
C LEU A 40 -21.28 7.65 -7.26
N GLU A 41 -21.11 6.44 -6.75
CA GLU A 41 -19.81 5.74 -6.73
C GLU A 41 -19.28 5.41 -8.14
N LYS A 42 -20.15 5.36 -9.15
CA LYS A 42 -19.77 5.22 -10.57
C LYS A 42 -19.54 6.56 -11.28
N GLY A 43 -19.76 7.69 -10.61
CA GLY A 43 -19.61 9.02 -11.20
C GLY A 43 -20.76 9.46 -12.12
N GLU A 44 -21.95 8.84 -12.04
CA GLU A 44 -23.03 9.12 -12.99
C GLU A 44 -23.93 10.33 -12.61
N LEU A 45 -24.07 10.68 -11.32
CA LEU A 45 -25.10 11.62 -10.84
C LEU A 45 -24.69 12.42 -9.58
N VAL A 46 -23.67 13.27 -9.65
CA VAL A 46 -23.21 14.03 -8.47
C VAL A 46 -23.94 15.38 -8.38
N LYS A 47 -25.01 15.46 -7.57
CA LYS A 47 -25.56 16.75 -7.12
C LYS A 47 -24.70 17.29 -5.98
N LEU A 48 -24.39 18.59 -6.01
CA LEU A 48 -23.56 19.23 -4.99
C LEU A 48 -24.12 19.02 -3.57
N GLU A 49 -25.44 19.21 -3.40
CA GLU A 49 -26.12 18.99 -2.11
C GLU A 49 -25.93 17.55 -1.58
N THR A 50 -25.98 16.54 -2.45
CA THR A 50 -25.74 15.14 -2.06
C THR A 50 -24.27 14.92 -1.70
N LEU A 51 -23.35 15.57 -2.42
CA LEU A 51 -21.92 15.50 -2.14
C LEU A 51 -21.57 16.13 -0.79
N GLU A 52 -22.18 17.27 -0.46
CA GLU A 52 -22.04 17.94 0.84
C GLU A 52 -22.49 17.03 1.98
N LYS A 53 -23.70 16.47 1.88
CA LYS A 53 -24.24 15.51 2.87
C LYS A 53 -23.33 14.30 3.05
N LEU A 54 -22.81 13.74 1.96
CA LEU A 54 -21.87 12.61 2.01
C LEU A 54 -20.55 12.99 2.66
N SER A 55 -20.01 14.18 2.34
CA SER A 55 -18.77 14.69 2.93
C SER A 55 -18.89 14.83 4.45
N GLU A 56 -20.00 15.39 4.93
CA GLU A 56 -20.30 15.54 6.36
C GLU A 56 -20.44 14.17 7.04
N LEU A 57 -21.22 13.26 6.45
CA LEU A 57 -21.42 11.92 7.01
C LEU A 57 -20.12 11.11 7.08
N LEU A 58 -19.24 11.26 6.08
CA LEU A 58 -17.97 10.54 5.99
C LEU A 58 -16.82 11.25 6.73
N GLY A 59 -17.06 12.44 7.28
CA GLY A 59 -16.05 13.22 8.01
C GLY A 59 -14.91 13.73 7.13
N VAL A 60 -15.19 14.01 5.85
CA VAL A 60 -14.21 14.51 4.87
C VAL A 60 -14.67 15.83 4.26
N SER A 61 -13.74 16.58 3.68
CA SER A 61 -14.08 17.84 3.01
C SER A 61 -14.60 17.59 1.59
N VAL A 62 -15.49 18.46 1.10
CA VAL A 62 -15.89 18.46 -0.33
C VAL A 62 -14.67 18.58 -1.26
N PRO A 63 -13.67 19.47 -1.02
CA PRO A 63 -12.42 19.48 -1.79
C PRO A 63 -11.71 18.13 -1.86
N THR A 64 -11.66 17.38 -0.76
CA THR A 64 -11.09 16.02 -0.74
C THR A 64 -11.83 15.10 -1.70
N LEU A 65 -13.16 15.11 -1.71
CA LEU A 65 -13.96 14.29 -2.63
C LEU A 65 -13.83 14.75 -4.09
N LEU A 66 -13.66 16.05 -4.32
CA LEU A 66 -13.41 16.62 -5.64
C LEU A 66 -11.99 16.36 -6.15
N GLY A 67 -11.09 15.83 -5.31
CA GLY A 67 -9.68 15.64 -5.65
C GLY A 67 -8.87 16.94 -5.72
N VAL A 68 -9.34 18.00 -5.06
CA VAL A 68 -8.67 19.30 -5.00
C VAL A 68 -7.78 19.34 -3.76
N GLY A 69 -6.46 19.37 -3.97
CA GLY A 69 -5.46 19.49 -2.91
C GLY A 69 -4.93 18.15 -2.42
N ILE A 70 -5.05 17.89 -1.11
CA ILE A 70 -4.59 16.68 -0.44
C ILE A 70 -5.80 15.88 0.05
N GLU A 71 -5.85 14.60 -0.30
CA GLU A 71 -6.76 13.63 0.30
C GLU A 71 -6.14 13.17 1.63
N TYR A 72 -6.78 13.48 2.75
CA TYR A 72 -6.40 12.96 4.07
C TYR A 72 -7.23 11.73 4.38
N ILE A 73 -6.55 10.60 4.66
CA ILE A 73 -7.20 9.30 4.79
C ILE A 73 -6.76 8.65 6.11
N SER A 74 -7.69 8.48 7.05
CA SER A 74 -7.44 7.89 8.36
C SER A 74 -7.70 6.38 8.44
N SER A 75 -8.32 5.79 7.41
CA SER A 75 -8.62 4.36 7.35
C SER A 75 -7.69 3.65 6.38
N ALA A 76 -7.06 2.56 6.83
CA ALA A 76 -6.25 1.70 5.96
C ALA A 76 -7.10 1.08 4.84
N VAL A 77 -8.35 0.71 5.12
CA VAL A 77 -9.30 0.22 4.11
C VAL A 77 -9.48 1.25 2.99
N SER A 78 -9.80 2.49 3.36
CA SER A 78 -9.94 3.59 2.38
C SER A 78 -8.64 3.85 1.62
N TYR A 79 -7.50 3.82 2.31
CA TYR A 79 -6.20 4.03 1.66
C TYR A 79 -5.89 2.95 0.63
N PHE A 80 -6.03 1.67 0.98
CA PHE A 80 -5.75 0.58 0.04
C PHE A 80 -6.77 0.52 -1.10
N GLU A 81 -8.04 0.89 -0.89
CA GLU A 81 -9.01 1.01 -1.99
C GLU A 81 -8.63 2.17 -2.93
N ARG A 82 -8.21 3.32 -2.40
CA ARG A 82 -7.71 4.42 -3.25
C ARG A 82 -6.48 3.98 -4.03
N LEU A 83 -5.57 3.25 -3.39
CA LEU A 83 -4.37 2.72 -4.03
C LEU A 83 -4.73 1.77 -5.18
N ARG A 84 -5.68 0.85 -4.96
CA ARG A 84 -6.23 -0.04 -6.00
C ARG A 84 -6.76 0.73 -7.20
N GLN A 85 -7.61 1.74 -6.97
CA GLN A 85 -8.20 2.58 -8.01
C GLN A 85 -7.15 3.39 -8.81
N ILE A 86 -6.08 3.85 -8.14
CA ILE A 86 -4.99 4.57 -8.80
C ILE A 86 -4.13 3.62 -9.63
N GLU A 87 -3.81 2.43 -9.11
CA GLU A 87 -3.04 1.37 -9.76
C GLU A 87 -3.72 0.86 -11.03
N GLU A 88 -5.06 0.74 -11.03
CA GLU A 88 -5.86 0.34 -12.19
C GLU A 88 -5.60 1.18 -13.44
N LYS A 89 -5.21 2.45 -13.26
CA LYS A 89 -4.96 3.42 -14.33
C LYS A 89 -3.47 3.73 -14.50
N ALA A 90 -2.58 3.17 -13.66
CA ALA A 90 -1.14 3.46 -13.69
C ALA A 90 -0.42 2.75 -14.85
N GLU A 91 0.58 3.42 -15.41
CA GLU A 91 1.50 2.89 -16.43
C GLU A 91 2.91 2.71 -15.84
N HIS A 92 3.27 3.57 -14.89
CA HIS A 92 4.50 3.47 -14.11
C HIS A 92 4.22 3.69 -12.63
N ILE A 93 4.88 2.90 -11.78
CA ILE A 93 4.79 2.97 -10.33
C ILE A 93 6.21 3.08 -9.79
N VAL A 94 6.46 4.08 -8.95
CA VAL A 94 7.66 4.15 -8.12
C VAL A 94 7.25 3.82 -6.70
N VAL A 95 7.92 2.85 -6.08
CA VAL A 95 7.65 2.40 -4.71
C VAL A 95 8.88 2.66 -3.85
N LEU A 96 8.69 3.37 -2.75
CA LEU A 96 9.63 3.49 -1.65
C LEU A 96 8.89 3.09 -0.37
N ALA A 97 8.80 1.81 -0.08
CA ALA A 97 8.07 1.34 1.10
C ALA A 97 8.51 -0.06 1.52
N GLY A 98 8.85 -0.20 2.80
CA GLY A 98 9.13 -1.49 3.44
C GLY A 98 10.30 -2.28 2.85
N PRO A 99 10.64 -3.43 3.44
CA PRO A 99 11.63 -4.34 2.88
C PRO A 99 11.13 -5.03 1.61
N ILE A 100 9.81 -5.27 1.51
CA ILE A 100 9.19 -6.04 0.43
C ILE A 100 8.08 -5.22 -0.23
N SER A 101 8.12 -5.11 -1.57
CA SER A 101 7.03 -4.52 -2.34
C SER A 101 5.93 -5.54 -2.58
N PHE A 102 4.72 -5.27 -2.06
CA PHE A 102 3.58 -6.20 -2.12
C PHE A 102 3.23 -6.66 -3.54
N LEU A 103 3.29 -5.77 -4.54
CA LEU A 103 2.97 -6.11 -5.93
C LEU A 103 3.98 -7.10 -6.54
N LEU A 104 5.22 -7.09 -6.07
CA LEU A 104 6.29 -7.99 -6.52
C LEU A 104 6.44 -9.23 -5.64
N ALA A 105 5.74 -9.28 -4.50
CA ALA A 105 5.88 -10.33 -3.52
C ALA A 105 5.31 -11.68 -4.00
N THR A 106 5.81 -12.78 -3.44
CA THR A 106 5.34 -14.14 -3.74
C THR A 106 3.93 -14.42 -3.19
N ASP A 107 3.26 -15.45 -3.72
CA ASP A 107 1.98 -15.91 -3.19
C ASP A 107 2.10 -16.37 -1.72
N GLN A 108 3.22 -17.01 -1.36
CA GLN A 108 3.48 -17.45 0.02
C GLN A 108 3.52 -16.26 1.00
N PHE A 109 4.09 -15.13 0.59
CA PHE A 109 4.06 -13.90 1.38
C PHE A 109 2.62 -13.40 1.56
N GLN A 110 1.81 -13.43 0.50
CA GLN A 110 0.42 -12.97 0.54
C GLN A 110 -0.45 -13.86 1.42
N ASP A 111 -0.31 -15.18 1.33
CA ASP A 111 -1.05 -16.15 2.14
C ASP A 111 -0.75 -15.97 3.64
N SER A 112 0.48 -15.57 3.96
CA SER A 112 0.89 -15.32 5.34
C SER A 112 0.51 -13.94 5.87
N LEU A 113 0.28 -12.96 4.98
CA LEU A 113 0.02 -11.58 5.36
C LEU A 113 -1.24 -11.46 6.22
N GLU A 114 -2.32 -12.17 5.89
CA GLU A 114 -3.57 -12.11 6.67
C GLU A 114 -3.32 -12.48 8.14
N GLN A 115 -2.60 -13.58 8.38
CA GLN A 115 -2.26 -14.02 9.73
C GLN A 115 -1.37 -12.99 10.44
N VAL A 116 -0.39 -12.40 9.76
CA VAL A 116 0.50 -11.37 10.30
C VAL A 116 -0.27 -10.11 10.69
N LEU A 117 -1.23 -9.68 9.86
CA LEU A 117 -2.08 -8.53 10.16
C LEU A 117 -3.01 -8.82 11.36
N LEU A 118 -3.64 -9.99 11.42
CA LEU A 118 -4.47 -10.39 12.57
C LEU A 118 -3.65 -10.45 13.86
N GLU A 119 -2.43 -10.99 13.79
CA GLU A 119 -1.51 -11.08 14.92
C GLU A 119 -1.09 -9.69 15.45
N SER A 120 -1.03 -8.67 14.59
CA SER A 120 -0.69 -7.30 15.00
C SER A 120 -1.78 -6.60 15.81
N ILE A 121 -2.99 -7.17 15.86
CA ILE A 121 -4.12 -6.61 16.61
C ILE A 121 -4.09 -7.18 18.04
N GLY A 122 -3.73 -6.31 19.00
CA GLY A 122 -3.76 -6.64 20.43
C GLY A 122 -5.16 -7.00 20.93
N ASP A 123 -5.21 -7.78 22.01
CA ASP A 123 -6.47 -8.18 22.65
C ASP A 123 -7.12 -7.04 23.44
N ASP A 124 -6.35 -6.00 23.78
CA ASP A 124 -6.74 -4.80 24.51
C ASP A 124 -7.30 -3.67 23.62
N VAL A 125 -7.39 -3.91 22.30
CA VAL A 125 -7.89 -2.94 21.33
C VAL A 125 -9.39 -2.68 21.56
N PRO A 126 -9.84 -1.42 21.78
CA PRO A 126 -11.24 -1.11 22.06
C PRO A 126 -12.23 -1.54 20.96
N ASP A 127 -11.87 -1.37 19.69
CA ASP A 127 -12.69 -1.73 18.52
C ASP A 127 -12.13 -2.97 17.80
N ARG A 128 -11.82 -4.03 18.55
CA ARG A 128 -11.12 -5.20 18.00
C ARG A 128 -11.90 -5.89 16.89
N ASP A 129 -13.22 -6.07 17.05
CA ASP A 129 -14.07 -6.71 16.04
C ASP A 129 -14.05 -5.96 14.70
N ARG A 130 -14.08 -4.62 14.76
CA ARG A 130 -13.93 -3.77 13.59
C ARG A 130 -12.54 -3.95 12.97
N ALA A 131 -11.48 -3.93 13.78
CA ALA A 131 -10.12 -4.11 13.28
C ALA A 131 -9.94 -5.46 12.56
N LEU A 132 -10.54 -6.52 13.09
CA LEU A 132 -10.53 -7.85 12.45
C LEU A 132 -11.33 -7.86 11.13
N ALA A 133 -12.47 -7.17 11.08
CA ALA A 133 -13.23 -7.01 9.85
C ALA A 133 -12.46 -6.20 8.80
N ASP A 134 -11.78 -5.12 9.21
CA ASP A 134 -10.92 -4.30 8.36
C ASP A 134 -9.79 -5.13 7.73
N VAL A 135 -9.18 -6.07 8.48
CA VAL A 135 -8.17 -6.99 7.91
C VAL A 135 -8.72 -7.79 6.74
N LYS A 136 -9.91 -8.39 6.91
CA LYS A 136 -10.54 -9.19 5.84
C LYS A 136 -10.77 -8.34 4.59
N GLN A 137 -11.32 -7.15 4.78
CA GLN A 137 -11.59 -6.21 3.71
C GLN A 137 -10.32 -5.72 3.01
N ILE A 138 -9.26 -5.44 3.78
CA ILE A 138 -7.94 -5.10 3.24
C ILE A 138 -7.42 -6.26 2.40
N MET A 139 -7.47 -7.50 2.89
CA MET A 139 -7.00 -8.67 2.14
C MET A 139 -7.76 -8.86 0.82
N GLU A 140 -9.07 -8.61 0.78
CA GLU A 140 -9.85 -8.61 -0.48
C GLU A 140 -9.33 -7.56 -1.47
N ILE A 141 -9.14 -6.32 -1.01
CA ILE A 141 -8.59 -5.23 -1.82
C ILE A 141 -7.18 -5.58 -2.33
N LEU A 142 -6.33 -6.14 -1.46
CA LEU A 142 -4.95 -6.50 -1.80
C LEU A 142 -4.87 -7.61 -2.85
N ARG A 143 -5.75 -8.62 -2.78
CA ARG A 143 -5.86 -9.67 -3.81
C ARG A 143 -6.23 -9.05 -5.16
N GLU A 144 -7.19 -8.13 -5.17
CA GLU A 144 -7.58 -7.43 -6.40
C GLU A 144 -6.45 -6.57 -6.96
N ARG A 145 -5.70 -5.85 -6.12
CA ARG A 145 -4.50 -5.10 -6.51
C ARG A 145 -3.47 -5.97 -7.20
N LYS A 146 -3.14 -7.14 -6.62
CA LYS A 146 -2.18 -8.08 -7.21
C LYS A 146 -2.68 -8.61 -8.55
N ARG A 147 -3.97 -8.97 -8.66
CA ARG A 147 -4.58 -9.44 -9.91
C ARG A 147 -4.46 -8.38 -11.01
N THR A 148 -4.88 -7.14 -10.73
CA THR A 148 -4.79 -6.03 -11.68
C THR A 148 -3.35 -5.77 -12.13
N TYR A 149 -2.37 -5.88 -11.21
CA TYR A 149 -0.96 -5.76 -11.55
C TYR A 149 -0.51 -6.86 -12.52
N LEU A 150 -0.86 -8.13 -12.26
CA LEU A 150 -0.49 -9.26 -13.11
C LEU A 150 -1.15 -9.21 -14.49
N GLU A 151 -2.36 -8.67 -14.60
CA GLU A 151 -3.07 -8.49 -15.87
C GLU A 151 -2.50 -7.37 -16.73
N ARG A 152 -2.01 -6.28 -16.12
CA ARG A 152 -1.56 -5.08 -16.85
C ARG A 152 -0.05 -4.92 -16.94
N LEU A 153 0.70 -5.51 -16.01
CA LEU A 153 2.16 -5.42 -15.86
C LEU A 153 2.71 -4.00 -16.05
N PRO A 154 2.20 -2.98 -15.32
CA PRO A 154 2.77 -1.64 -15.37
C PRO A 154 4.23 -1.67 -14.89
N ASN A 155 5.03 -0.74 -15.40
CA ASN A 155 6.44 -0.66 -15.03
C ASN A 155 6.59 -0.29 -13.54
N ILE A 156 7.40 -1.04 -12.80
CA ILE A 156 7.67 -0.79 -11.39
C ILE A 156 9.15 -0.44 -11.19
N VAL A 157 9.40 0.70 -10.56
CA VAL A 157 10.69 1.03 -9.95
C VAL A 157 10.54 0.89 -8.44
N ASN A 158 11.24 -0.06 -7.84
CA ASN A 158 11.20 -0.30 -6.41
C ASN A 158 12.55 0.06 -5.76
N LEU A 159 12.53 0.96 -4.77
CA LEU A 159 13.68 1.31 -3.95
C LEU A 159 13.54 0.68 -2.57
N ILE A 160 14.48 -0.19 -2.24
CA ILE A 160 14.47 -0.98 -0.99
C ILE A 160 15.66 -0.58 -0.12
N SER A 161 15.45 -0.48 1.19
CA SER A 161 16.55 -0.30 2.15
C SER A 161 17.23 -1.63 2.45
N ALA A 162 18.56 -1.68 2.32
CA ALA A 162 19.37 -2.81 2.77
C ALA A 162 19.20 -3.09 4.27
N MET A 163 19.07 -2.03 5.09
CA MET A 163 18.88 -2.16 6.54
C MET A 163 17.52 -2.76 6.88
N ASP A 164 16.47 -2.42 6.11
CA ASP A 164 15.14 -3.00 6.34
C ASP A 164 15.10 -4.47 5.91
N ILE A 165 15.83 -4.86 4.85
CA ILE A 165 15.98 -6.27 4.45
C ILE A 165 16.70 -7.07 5.54
N GLU A 166 17.81 -6.55 6.07
CA GLU A 166 18.54 -7.21 7.15
C GLU A 166 17.66 -7.41 8.39
N ARG A 167 16.91 -6.37 8.77
CA ARG A 167 15.97 -6.43 9.89
C ARG A 167 14.86 -7.46 9.63
N PHE A 168 14.31 -7.49 8.41
CA PHE A 168 13.31 -8.46 7.98
C PHE A 168 13.82 -9.91 8.02
N LEU A 169 15.05 -10.16 7.57
CA LEU A 169 15.69 -11.48 7.65
C LEU A 169 15.88 -11.93 9.10
N ARG A 170 16.31 -11.02 9.98
CA ARG A 170 16.58 -11.32 11.38
C ARG A 170 15.30 -11.59 12.17
N ASN A 171 14.30 -10.73 12.00
CA ASN A 171 13.07 -10.77 12.80
C ASN A 171 11.99 -11.68 12.20
N GLY A 172 12.09 -11.98 10.90
CA GLY A 172 11.07 -12.71 10.15
C GLY A 172 9.80 -11.89 9.90
N PHE A 173 8.88 -12.46 9.12
CA PHE A 173 7.61 -11.83 8.83
C PHE A 173 6.60 -12.00 9.97
N THR A 174 6.69 -11.12 10.97
CA THR A 174 5.90 -11.18 12.21
C THR A 174 5.04 -9.93 12.40
N GLY A 175 3.88 -10.11 13.02
CA GLY A 175 2.90 -9.06 13.32
C GLY A 175 3.04 -8.48 14.72
N ARG A 176 3.59 -9.25 15.66
CA ARG A 176 3.86 -8.81 17.04
C ARG A 176 5.16 -9.41 17.60
N PRO A 177 5.78 -8.80 18.62
CA PRO A 177 6.94 -9.39 19.28
C PRO A 177 6.58 -10.64 20.11
N PHE A 178 7.60 -11.40 20.51
CA PHE A 178 7.49 -12.51 21.48
C PHE A 178 6.59 -13.69 21.05
N LEU A 179 6.56 -14.03 19.76
CA LEU A 179 5.97 -15.29 19.30
C LEU A 179 6.75 -16.52 19.78
N PRO A 180 6.13 -17.71 19.81
CA PRO A 180 6.84 -18.96 20.04
C PRO A 180 7.99 -19.16 19.04
N GLU A 181 9.11 -19.74 19.48
CA GLU A 181 10.30 -19.90 18.64
C GLU A 181 10.02 -20.69 17.35
N GLU A 182 9.15 -21.72 17.42
CA GLU A 182 8.74 -22.49 16.24
C GLU A 182 8.04 -21.62 15.17
N VAL A 183 7.25 -20.63 15.61
CA VAL A 183 6.61 -19.67 14.70
C VAL A 183 7.66 -18.72 14.13
N HIS A 184 8.56 -18.21 14.96
CA HIS A 184 9.66 -17.35 14.51
C HIS A 184 10.54 -18.02 13.46
N GLU A 185 10.92 -19.29 13.66
CA GLU A 185 11.69 -20.06 12.69
C GLU A 185 10.98 -20.13 11.33
N LYS A 186 9.67 -20.45 11.33
CA LYS A 186 8.85 -20.45 10.11
C LYS A 186 8.78 -19.07 9.45
N ARG A 187 8.64 -18.00 10.24
CA ARG A 187 8.57 -16.61 9.73
C ARG A 187 9.91 -16.09 9.21
N ARG A 188 11.04 -16.50 9.79
CA ARG A 188 12.38 -16.23 9.26
C ARG A 188 12.63 -16.99 7.97
N ALA A 189 12.20 -18.25 7.88
CA ALA A 189 12.29 -19.03 6.66
C ALA A 189 11.47 -18.39 5.52
N LEU A 190 10.27 -17.89 5.80
CA LEU A 190 9.46 -17.15 4.82
C LEU A 190 10.15 -15.84 4.39
N ALA A 191 10.63 -15.05 5.34
CA ALA A 191 11.35 -13.81 5.02
C ALA A 191 12.58 -14.08 4.14
N ARG A 192 13.31 -15.17 4.43
CA ARG A 192 14.45 -15.63 3.64
C ARG A 192 14.04 -16.00 2.21
N ALA A 193 13.00 -16.81 2.05
CA ALA A 193 12.48 -17.21 0.73
C ALA A 193 12.04 -15.99 -0.08
N GLU A 194 11.44 -14.99 0.56
CA GLU A 194 11.01 -13.75 -0.09
C GLU A 194 12.21 -12.91 -0.55
N VAL A 195 13.26 -12.79 0.25
CA VAL A 195 14.50 -12.09 -0.16
C VAL A 195 15.24 -12.85 -1.26
N GLU A 196 15.21 -14.19 -1.24
CA GLU A 196 15.72 -15.03 -2.33
C GLU A 196 14.96 -14.78 -3.63
N HIS A 197 13.63 -14.68 -3.57
CA HIS A 197 12.78 -14.31 -4.71
C HIS A 197 13.17 -12.94 -5.29
N PHE A 198 13.34 -11.92 -4.44
CA PHE A 198 13.77 -10.59 -4.93
C PHE A 198 15.17 -10.60 -5.55
N ALA A 199 16.10 -11.40 -5.03
CA ALA A 199 17.39 -11.61 -5.68
C ALA A 199 17.23 -12.24 -7.08
N ASN A 200 16.39 -13.27 -7.22
CA ASN A 200 16.10 -13.88 -8.53
C ASN A 200 15.48 -12.86 -9.50
N VAL A 201 14.50 -12.07 -9.08
CA VAL A 201 13.86 -11.04 -9.92
C VAL A 201 14.87 -10.02 -10.44
N ILE A 202 15.87 -9.66 -9.62
CA ILE A 202 16.97 -8.76 -10.04
C ILE A 202 17.90 -9.45 -11.04
N GLU A 203 18.24 -10.72 -10.82
CA GLU A 203 19.14 -11.51 -11.69
C GLU A 203 18.52 -11.82 -13.05
N GLU A 204 17.23 -12.09 -13.08
CA GLU A 204 16.46 -12.40 -14.30
C GLU A 204 16.19 -11.17 -15.17
N GLU A 205 16.45 -9.96 -14.65
CA GLU A 205 16.16 -8.69 -15.33
C GLU A 205 14.72 -8.63 -15.89
N SER A 206 13.76 -9.05 -15.06
CA SER A 206 12.35 -9.15 -15.43
C SER A 206 11.84 -7.87 -16.10
N ILE A 207 11.26 -8.01 -17.30
CA ILE A 207 10.80 -6.88 -18.12
C ILE A 207 9.82 -6.00 -17.31
N GLY A 208 10.08 -4.70 -17.32
CA GLY A 208 9.25 -3.70 -16.63
C GLY A 208 9.46 -3.61 -15.12
N ILE A 209 10.36 -4.40 -14.54
CA ILE A 209 10.69 -4.34 -13.11
C ILE A 209 12.13 -3.84 -12.94
N GLN A 210 12.30 -2.82 -12.11
CA GLN A 210 13.61 -2.29 -11.74
C GLN A 210 13.69 -2.18 -10.21
N ILE A 211 14.60 -2.91 -9.59
CA ILE A 211 14.82 -2.87 -8.14
C ILE A 211 16.18 -2.25 -7.85
N GLY A 212 16.19 -1.23 -7.00
CA GLY A 212 17.38 -0.57 -6.50
C GLY A 212 17.51 -0.78 -5.00
N LEU A 213 18.68 -1.27 -4.55
CA LEU A 213 18.97 -1.46 -3.14
C LEU A 213 19.78 -0.28 -2.60
N VAL A 214 19.20 0.47 -1.67
CA VAL A 214 19.82 1.64 -1.05
C VAL A 214 20.50 1.18 0.25
N THR A 215 21.81 1.37 0.32
CA THR A 215 22.63 1.05 1.50
C THR A 215 22.78 2.23 2.47
N ALA A 216 22.41 3.43 2.03
CA ALA A 216 22.31 4.61 2.88
C ALA A 216 20.95 4.67 3.60
N THR A 217 20.81 5.62 4.52
CA THR A 217 19.55 5.87 5.23
C THR A 217 18.44 6.27 4.27
N LEU A 218 17.32 5.54 4.30
CA LEU A 218 16.08 5.95 3.65
C LEU A 218 15.20 6.77 4.59
N PRO A 219 14.33 7.65 4.06
CA PRO A 219 13.26 8.23 4.86
C PRO A 219 12.43 7.15 5.54
N HIS A 220 12.10 7.34 6.81
CA HIS A 220 11.21 6.41 7.54
C HIS A 220 9.79 6.40 6.98
N THR A 221 9.37 7.48 6.31
CA THR A 221 8.06 7.59 5.69
C THR A 221 8.12 7.05 4.27
N GLY A 222 7.42 5.94 4.03
CA GLY A 222 7.26 5.40 2.69
C GLY A 222 6.33 6.25 1.82
N PHE A 223 6.59 6.26 0.53
CA PHE A 223 5.73 6.90 -0.47
C PHE A 223 5.73 6.13 -1.78
N GLN A 224 4.72 6.41 -2.59
CA GLN A 224 4.61 5.88 -3.94
C GLN A 224 4.23 6.98 -4.93
N ILE A 225 4.80 6.93 -6.13
CA ILE A 225 4.46 7.83 -7.23
C ILE A 225 3.86 7.02 -8.35
N PHE A 226 2.65 7.36 -8.74
CA PHE A 226 1.93 6.76 -9.86
C PHE A 226 1.96 7.71 -11.04
N ARG A 227 2.30 7.21 -12.22
CA ARG A 227 2.16 7.92 -13.49
C ARG A 227 1.07 7.26 -14.30
N GLN A 228 0.09 8.05 -14.68
CA GLN A 228 -1.03 7.70 -15.56
C GLN A 228 -0.92 8.59 -16.80
N ALA A 229 -1.61 8.24 -17.89
CA ALA A 229 -1.55 8.97 -19.16
C ALA A 229 -1.67 10.52 -19.02
N ASN A 230 -2.54 10.98 -18.11
CA ASN A 230 -2.88 12.40 -17.99
C ASN A 230 -2.50 13.05 -16.64
N GLN A 231 -1.97 12.29 -15.68
CA GLN A 231 -1.62 12.83 -14.37
C GLN A 231 -0.57 12.00 -13.63
N LYS A 232 0.03 12.61 -12.61
CA LYS A 232 0.83 11.91 -11.62
C LYS A 232 0.20 12.07 -10.25
N THR A 233 0.32 11.05 -9.42
CA THR A 233 -0.21 11.05 -8.06
C THR A 233 0.86 10.55 -7.10
N LEU A 234 1.06 11.30 -6.01
CA LEU A 234 1.91 10.93 -4.89
C LEU A 234 1.02 10.39 -3.77
N THR A 235 1.42 9.27 -3.19
CA THR A 235 0.81 8.75 -1.97
C THR A 235 1.88 8.63 -0.89
N ILE A 236 1.55 9.03 0.34
CA ILE A 236 2.40 8.91 1.52
C ILE A 236 1.55 8.22 2.57
N SER A 237 2.05 7.14 3.17
CA SER A 237 1.21 6.33 4.06
C SER A 237 1.95 5.84 5.29
N PRO A 238 1.33 5.94 6.49
CA PRO A 238 1.80 5.25 7.68
C PRO A 238 1.39 3.77 7.68
N PHE A 239 0.50 3.35 6.78
CA PHE A 239 0.00 1.99 6.72
C PHE A 239 1.01 1.07 6.02
N ARG A 240 1.35 -0.06 6.65
CA ARG A 240 2.40 -0.98 6.24
C ARG A 240 1.92 -2.43 6.27
N LEU A 241 2.30 -3.20 5.25
CA LEU A 241 1.96 -4.63 5.04
C LEU A 241 3.17 -5.56 5.23
N GLY A 242 4.27 -5.07 5.80
CA GLY A 242 5.52 -5.81 5.94
C GLY A 242 5.86 -6.10 7.40
N GLU A 243 7.16 -6.15 7.68
CA GLU A 243 7.68 -6.16 9.04
C GLU A 243 7.11 -4.99 9.86
N GLN A 244 6.63 -5.27 11.08
CA GLN A 244 5.92 -4.29 11.93
C GLN A 244 4.72 -3.66 11.19
N PRO A 245 3.72 -4.48 10.84
CA PRO A 245 2.56 -4.02 10.09
C PRO A 245 1.81 -2.94 10.88
N ASN A 246 1.22 -2.02 10.14
CA ASN A 246 0.36 -1.00 10.69
C ASN A 246 -0.80 -0.79 9.74
N ILE A 247 -2.01 -1.11 10.17
CA ILE A 247 -3.23 -0.86 9.39
C ILE A 247 -4.27 -0.10 10.23
N ARG A 248 -3.86 0.45 11.38
CA ARG A 248 -4.77 1.00 12.40
C ARG A 248 -4.54 2.46 12.69
N VAL A 249 -3.27 2.88 12.75
CA VAL A 249 -2.91 4.19 13.31
C VAL A 249 -2.20 5.05 12.26
N GLY A 250 -2.71 6.26 12.08
CA GLY A 250 -2.07 7.30 11.27
C GLY A 250 -3.00 7.87 10.19
N VAL A 251 -2.47 8.83 9.45
CA VAL A 251 -3.15 9.49 8.34
C VAL A 251 -2.30 9.35 7.09
N ALA A 252 -2.84 8.69 6.07
CA ALA A 252 -2.28 8.67 4.74
C ALA A 252 -2.68 9.93 3.98
N MET A 253 -1.82 10.33 3.03
CA MET A 253 -2.02 11.50 2.18
C MET A 253 -1.91 11.10 0.72
N ILE A 254 -2.82 11.58 -0.12
CA ILE A 254 -2.75 11.44 -1.57
C ILE A 254 -2.86 12.81 -2.21
N THR A 255 -1.98 13.13 -3.17
CA THR A 255 -2.01 14.43 -3.86
C THR A 255 -1.46 14.36 -5.27
N SER A 256 -1.95 15.24 -6.13
CA SER A 256 -1.42 15.48 -7.47
C SER A 256 -0.72 16.86 -7.58
N ALA A 257 -0.39 17.48 -6.43
CA ALA A 257 0.28 18.78 -6.38
C ALA A 257 1.67 18.73 -7.07
N PRO A 258 1.91 19.58 -8.10
CA PRO A 258 3.15 19.54 -8.88
C PRO A 258 4.42 19.73 -8.04
N GLU A 259 4.39 20.61 -7.04
CA GLU A 259 5.51 20.89 -6.16
C GLU A 259 5.88 19.69 -5.29
N ALA A 260 4.89 18.99 -4.74
CA ALA A 260 5.10 17.78 -3.93
C ALA A 260 5.69 16.66 -4.78
N LEU A 261 5.14 16.46 -5.99
CA LEU A 261 5.64 15.49 -6.96
C LEU A 261 7.08 15.80 -7.38
N ALA A 262 7.39 17.06 -7.72
CA ALA A 262 8.73 17.45 -8.16
C ALA A 262 9.79 17.25 -7.07
N LEU A 263 9.45 17.53 -5.81
CA LEU A 263 10.33 17.27 -4.66
C LEU A 263 10.60 15.77 -4.49
N HIS A 264 9.55 14.94 -4.47
CA HIS A 264 9.71 13.49 -4.27
C HIS A 264 10.40 12.83 -5.47
N GLU A 265 10.12 13.26 -6.71
CA GLU A 265 10.82 12.76 -7.90
C GLU A 265 12.32 13.09 -7.87
N ARG A 266 12.73 14.24 -7.32
CA ARG A 266 14.15 14.56 -7.11
C ARG A 266 14.79 13.60 -6.10
N THR A 267 14.13 13.39 -4.95
CA THR A 267 14.61 12.44 -3.94
C THR A 267 14.74 11.03 -4.51
N VAL A 268 13.75 10.56 -5.29
CA VAL A 268 13.82 9.26 -5.98
C VAL A 268 15.04 9.18 -6.88
N LYS A 269 15.32 10.22 -7.69
CA LYS A 269 16.49 10.24 -8.59
C LYS A 269 17.80 10.18 -7.81
N GLU A 270 17.91 10.89 -6.69
CA GLU A 270 19.09 10.88 -5.82
C GLU A 270 19.33 9.50 -5.21
N MET A 271 18.29 8.90 -4.62
CA MET A 271 18.36 7.55 -4.05
C MET A 271 18.65 6.49 -5.13
N TRP A 272 18.01 6.62 -6.29
CA TRP A 272 18.28 5.74 -7.42
C TRP A 272 19.73 5.85 -7.87
N ARG A 273 20.33 7.05 -7.92
CA ARG A 273 21.72 7.22 -8.33
C ARG A 273 22.69 6.47 -7.41
N SER A 274 22.47 6.50 -6.09
CA SER A 274 23.34 5.84 -5.11
C SER A 274 23.01 4.36 -4.86
N ALA A 275 21.83 3.88 -5.28
CA ALA A 275 21.42 2.49 -5.09
C ALA A 275 22.32 1.48 -5.83
N LEU A 276 22.57 0.32 -5.23
CA LEU A 276 23.03 -0.87 -5.94
C LEU A 276 21.93 -1.36 -6.89
N LYS A 277 22.30 -1.86 -8.07
CA LYS A 277 21.37 -2.31 -9.12
C LYS A 277 21.91 -3.54 -9.82
N GLY A 278 21.02 -4.29 -10.49
CA GLY A 278 21.38 -5.45 -11.30
C GLY A 278 22.24 -6.46 -10.51
N PRO A 279 23.29 -7.04 -11.12
CA PRO A 279 24.11 -8.07 -10.48
C PRO A 279 24.74 -7.67 -9.13
N ALA A 280 25.03 -6.38 -8.92
CA ALA A 280 25.58 -5.90 -7.66
C ALA A 280 24.53 -5.90 -6.53
N ALA A 281 23.28 -5.54 -6.83
CA ALA A 281 22.19 -5.61 -5.86
C ALA A 281 21.85 -7.06 -5.52
N ALA A 282 21.74 -7.93 -6.53
CA ALA A 282 21.49 -9.35 -6.33
C ALA A 282 22.55 -10.00 -5.43
N ARG A 283 23.84 -9.79 -5.74
CA ARG A 283 24.95 -10.29 -4.93
C ARG A 283 24.86 -9.82 -3.48
N TYR A 284 24.56 -8.54 -3.26
CA TYR A 284 24.40 -8.00 -1.92
C TYR A 284 23.27 -8.71 -1.14
N LEU A 285 22.12 -8.96 -1.78
CA LEU A 285 21.03 -9.74 -1.16
C LEU A 285 21.46 -11.18 -0.84
N ARG A 286 22.19 -11.85 -1.74
CA ARG A 286 22.76 -13.19 -1.51
C ARG A 286 23.74 -13.20 -0.33
N ASP A 287 24.58 -12.19 -0.21
CA ASP A 287 25.53 -12.06 0.90
C ASP A 287 24.80 -11.86 2.23
N LEU A 288 23.75 -11.02 2.27
CA LEU A 288 22.88 -10.86 3.45
C LEU A 288 22.22 -12.19 3.84
N LEU A 289 21.71 -12.93 2.86
CA LEU A 289 21.12 -14.25 3.06
C LEU A 289 22.16 -15.23 3.64
N ALA A 290 23.39 -15.24 3.15
CA ALA A 290 24.45 -16.12 3.67
C ALA A 290 24.80 -15.79 5.13
N GLN A 291 24.93 -14.49 5.46
CA GLN A 291 25.26 -14.03 6.81
C GLN A 291 24.14 -14.34 7.82
N ASN A 292 22.88 -14.21 7.42
CA ASN A 292 21.71 -14.50 8.25
C ASN A 292 21.30 -15.99 8.26
N GLY A 293 21.95 -16.83 7.45
CA GLY A 293 21.76 -18.28 7.44
C GLY A 293 22.65 -19.05 8.42
N GLY A 294 23.58 -18.35 9.10
CA GLY A 294 24.61 -18.93 9.96
C GLY A 294 24.30 -18.85 11.46
N ALA A 295 23.15 -19.36 11.90
CA ALA A 295 22.90 -19.65 13.31
C ALA A 295 22.75 -21.17 13.53
N LYS A 296 23.87 -21.88 13.34
CA LYS A 296 24.12 -23.16 14.01
C LYS A 296 25.46 -23.04 14.73
N LYS A 297 25.40 -22.74 16.02
CA LYS A 297 26.43 -23.17 16.97
C LYS A 297 25.80 -24.25 17.83
#